data_AF-A0A838JG10-F1
#
_entry.id   AF-A0A838JG10-F1
#
_cell.length_a   1.000
_cell.length_b   1.000
_cell.length_c   1.000
_cell.angle_alpha   90.00
_cell.angle_beta   90.00
_cell.angle_gamma   90.00
#
_symmetry.space_group_name_H-M   'P 1'
#
loop_
_entity.id
_entity.type
_entity.pdbx_description
1 polymer ?
#
loop_
_entity_poly.entity_id
_entity_poly.type
_entity_poly.pdbx_seq_one_letter_code
_entity_poly.pdbx_strand_id
1 'polypeptide(L)'
;MHHRPLPSAPSVLLPSAAEGDLRQMLLHLQAQVASLQEQLTHLALEVLRERELHSEQRLRALETLVPPAATPHPSSLAQDQTTTGALPVPPQALASPSRPAPVRIGSRALPLIASTATGTYVIICPTRGELSFAPDSPEWFDWLATLSSFRFVGKLGRLSASRNRGRPCWMAYRRIHGHCYTYGLGNTKHLTLAHLEQMAATLQSHVSAF
;
A
#
# COMPACT_ATOMS: atom_id res chain seq x y z
N MET A 1 5.78 78.92 45.08
CA MET A 1 6.13 77.51 45.33
C MET A 1 4.84 76.74 45.64
N HIS A 2 4.12 76.28 44.61
CA HIS A 2 2.96 75.40 44.78
C HIS A 2 3.17 74.15 43.91
N HIS A 3 3.60 73.05 44.53
CA HIS A 3 3.64 71.75 43.88
C HIS A 3 2.26 71.09 44.00
N ARG A 4 1.64 70.84 42.85
CA ARG A 4 0.43 70.02 42.71
C ARG A 4 0.85 68.54 42.69
N PRO A 5 0.33 67.66 43.56
CA PRO A 5 0.62 66.24 43.48
C PRO A 5 -0.14 65.61 42.32
N LEU A 6 0.54 64.77 41.53
CA LEU A 6 -0.08 63.91 40.53
C LEU A 6 -0.96 62.85 41.21
N PRO A 7 -2.14 62.51 40.65
CA PRO A 7 -2.95 61.42 41.16
C PRO A 7 -2.28 60.08 40.82
N SER A 8 -1.97 59.29 41.85
CA SER A 8 -1.54 57.91 41.74
C SER A 8 -2.57 57.11 40.93
N ALA A 9 -2.12 56.51 39.82
CA ALA A 9 -2.94 55.62 39.02
C ALA A 9 -3.38 54.41 39.87
N PRO A 10 -4.65 53.96 39.76
CA PRO A 10 -5.09 52.76 40.44
C PRO A 10 -4.36 51.56 39.82
N SER A 11 -3.59 50.84 40.64
CA SER A 11 -3.10 49.52 40.28
C SER A 11 -4.31 48.64 40.03
N VAL A 12 -4.59 48.36 38.76
CA VAL A 12 -5.60 47.38 38.35
C VAL A 12 -5.03 46.01 38.72
N LEU A 13 -5.30 45.60 39.97
CA LEU A 13 -5.17 44.23 40.41
C LEU A 13 -6.19 43.42 39.61
N LEU A 14 -5.73 42.79 38.52
CA LEU A 14 -6.50 41.71 37.90
C LEU A 14 -6.82 40.67 38.99
N PRO A 15 -8.04 40.11 39.01
CA PRO A 15 -8.40 39.10 40.00
C PRO A 15 -7.57 37.84 39.75
N SER A 16 -6.56 37.64 40.60
CA SER A 16 -5.63 36.50 40.62
C SER A 16 -6.31 35.13 40.59
N ALA A 17 -7.60 35.05 40.94
CA ALA A 17 -8.41 33.83 40.87
C ALA A 17 -8.59 33.31 39.44
N ALA A 18 -8.87 34.18 38.46
CA ALA A 18 -9.10 33.76 37.07
C ALA A 18 -7.82 33.26 36.39
N GLU A 19 -6.67 33.77 36.82
CA GLU A 19 -5.35 33.33 36.34
C GLU A 19 -4.98 31.95 36.89
N GLY A 20 -5.42 31.62 38.11
CA GLY A 20 -5.29 30.30 38.72
C GLY A 20 -6.09 29.24 37.96
N ASP A 21 -7.34 29.55 37.61
CA ASP A 21 -8.22 28.64 36.86
C ASP A 21 -7.67 28.33 35.46
N LEU A 22 -7.14 29.34 34.75
CA LEU A 22 -6.51 29.15 33.43
C LEU A 22 -5.27 28.26 33.53
N ARG A 23 -4.43 28.47 34.55
CA ARG A 23 -3.23 27.64 34.79
C ARG A 23 -3.60 26.19 35.11
N GLN A 24 -4.65 25.97 35.91
CA GLN A 24 -5.16 24.62 36.16
C GLN A 24 -5.69 23.95 34.88
N MET A 25 -6.43 24.70 34.05
CA MET A 25 -6.92 24.20 32.77
C MET A 25 -5.77 23.80 31.83
N LEU A 26 -4.70 24.60 31.75
CA LEU A 26 -3.52 24.28 30.96
C LEU A 26 -2.80 23.03 31.47
N LEU A 27 -2.63 22.88 32.78
CA LEU A 27 -2.03 21.67 33.36
C LEU A 27 -2.89 20.43 33.09
N HIS A 28 -4.21 20.56 33.19
CA HIS A 28 -5.14 19.49 32.87
C HIS A 28 -5.05 19.08 31.39
N LEU A 29 -5.06 20.05 30.47
CA LEU A 29 -4.95 19.79 29.05
C LEU A 29 -3.59 19.15 28.70
N GLN A 30 -2.51 19.62 29.31
CA GLN A 30 -1.17 19.06 29.12
C GLN A 30 -1.11 17.60 29.58
N ALA A 31 -1.70 17.27 30.74
CA ALA A 31 -1.81 15.90 31.22
C ALA A 31 -2.66 15.03 30.27
N GLN A 32 -3.75 15.58 29.72
CA GLN A 32 -4.59 14.88 28.75
C GLN A 32 -3.83 14.58 27.44
N VAL A 33 -3.06 15.55 26.92
CA VAL A 33 -2.22 15.34 25.74
C VAL A 33 -1.15 14.28 26.00
N ALA A 34 -0.50 14.30 27.16
CA ALA A 34 0.48 13.28 27.53
C ALA A 34 -0.16 11.88 27.58
N SER A 35 -1.35 11.75 28.17
CA SER A 35 -2.08 10.48 28.20
C SER A 35 -2.47 9.99 26.81
N LEU A 36 -2.95 10.88 25.93
CA LEU A 36 -3.28 10.53 24.55
C LEU A 36 -2.04 10.09 23.76
N GLN A 37 -0.91 10.75 23.97
CA GLN A 37 0.37 10.37 23.36
C GLN A 37 0.78 8.96 23.81
N GLU A 38 0.66 8.64 25.09
CA GLU A 38 0.96 7.31 25.63
C GLU A 38 0.02 6.22 25.07
N GLN A 39 -1.26 6.53 24.93
CA GLN A 39 -2.22 5.62 24.31
C GLN A 39 -1.91 5.37 22.83
N LEU A 40 -1.52 6.41 22.08
CA LEU A 40 -1.13 6.29 20.68
C LEU A 40 0.17 5.50 20.51
N THR A 41 1.17 5.70 21.38
CA THR A 41 2.41 4.92 21.32
C THR A 41 2.15 3.46 21.63
N HIS A 42 1.34 3.16 22.64
CA HIS A 42 0.93 1.79 22.97
C HIS A 42 0.25 1.12 21.78
N LEU A 43 -0.74 1.78 21.17
CA LEU A 43 -1.45 1.24 20.01
C LEU A 43 -0.51 1.06 18.80
N ALA A 44 0.40 2.00 18.56
CA ALA A 44 1.37 1.90 17.47
C ALA A 44 2.29 0.67 17.64
N LEU A 45 2.74 0.39 18.86
CA LEU A 45 3.55 -0.80 19.17
C LEU A 45 2.76 -2.10 18.95
N GLU A 46 1.50 -2.15 19.37
CA GLU A 46 0.64 -3.32 19.14
C GLU A 46 0.42 -3.59 17.64
N VAL A 47 0.15 -2.54 16.86
CA VAL A 47 0.01 -2.67 15.39
C VAL A 47 1.31 -3.16 14.73
N LEU A 48 2.47 -2.71 15.21
CA LEU A 48 3.76 -3.19 14.71
C LEU A 48 3.97 -4.67 15.04
N ARG A 49 3.66 -5.08 16.27
CA ARG A 49 3.75 -6.47 16.72
C ARG A 49 2.85 -7.41 15.91
N GLU A 50 1.60 -7.02 15.67
CA GLU A 50 0.68 -7.81 14.84
C GLU A 50 1.21 -7.96 13.41
N ARG A 51 1.75 -6.88 12.83
CA ARG A 51 2.33 -6.92 11.48
C ARG A 51 3.54 -7.84 11.40
N GLU A 52 4.40 -7.84 12.41
CA GLU A 52 5.54 -8.73 12.50
C GLU A 52 5.09 -10.20 12.55
N LEU A 53 4.17 -10.54 13.47
CA LEU A 53 3.62 -11.90 13.58
C LEU A 53 2.99 -12.37 12.27
N HIS A 54 2.20 -11.52 11.63
CA HIS A 54 1.57 -11.88 10.36
C HIS A 54 2.61 -12.03 9.23
N SER A 55 3.69 -11.25 9.25
CA SER A 55 4.79 -11.39 8.30
C SER A 55 5.54 -12.72 8.49
N GLU A 56 5.83 -13.11 9.74
CA GLU A 56 6.48 -14.37 10.07
C GLU A 56 5.61 -15.58 9.69
N GLN A 57 4.31 -15.53 9.97
CA GLN A 57 3.37 -16.57 9.55
C GLN A 57 3.37 -16.75 8.04
N ARG A 58 3.39 -15.64 7.28
CA ARG A 58 3.47 -15.68 5.81
C ARG A 58 4.80 -16.23 5.33
N LEU A 59 5.92 -15.92 5.99
CA LEU A 59 7.22 -16.51 5.66
C LEU A 59 7.20 -18.02 5.89
N ARG A 60 6.74 -18.49 7.05
CA ARG A 60 6.61 -19.92 7.34
C ARG A 60 5.70 -20.65 6.34
N ALA A 61 4.57 -20.04 5.97
CA ALA A 61 3.67 -20.60 4.97
C ALA A 61 4.29 -20.66 3.55
N LEU A 62 5.24 -19.78 3.25
CA LEU A 62 5.99 -19.84 1.99
C LEU A 62 7.12 -20.88 2.07
N GLU A 63 7.79 -21.01 3.21
CA GLU A 63 8.81 -22.05 3.44
C GLU A 63 8.24 -23.46 3.25
N THR A 64 7.00 -23.72 3.71
CA THR A 64 6.34 -25.03 3.48
C THR A 64 6.01 -25.31 2.02
N LEU A 65 5.93 -24.28 1.18
CA LEU A 65 5.67 -24.39 -0.26
C LEU A 65 6.96 -24.51 -1.09
N VAL A 66 8.14 -24.29 -0.49
CA VAL A 66 9.43 -24.50 -1.15
C VAL A 66 9.89 -25.94 -0.85
N PRO A 67 9.95 -26.83 -1.84
CA PRO A 67 10.51 -28.17 -1.63
C PRO A 67 11.98 -28.05 -1.18
N PRO A 68 12.45 -28.90 -0.25
CA PRO A 68 13.88 -28.94 0.05
C PRO A 68 14.61 -29.28 -1.24
N ALA A 69 15.52 -28.40 -1.66
CA ALA A 69 16.36 -28.63 -2.81
C ALA A 69 17.03 -30.00 -2.64
N ALA A 70 16.80 -30.86 -3.63
CA ALA A 70 17.34 -32.20 -3.69
C ALA A 70 18.85 -32.18 -3.39
N THR A 71 19.25 -33.07 -2.49
CA THR A 71 20.63 -33.44 -2.22
C THR A 71 21.39 -33.71 -3.53
N PRO A 72 22.65 -33.27 -3.67
CA PRO A 72 23.46 -33.60 -4.83
C PRO A 72 23.73 -35.12 -4.83
N HIS A 73 23.08 -35.85 -5.73
CA HIS A 73 23.39 -37.26 -5.97
C HIS A 73 24.77 -37.36 -6.63
N PRO A 74 25.70 -38.17 -6.09
CA PRO A 74 26.98 -38.41 -6.74
C PRO A 74 26.75 -39.26 -7.99
N SER A 75 27.32 -38.78 -9.11
CA SER A 75 27.40 -39.45 -10.39
C SER A 75 27.91 -40.88 -10.25
N SER A 76 27.07 -41.86 -10.58
CA SER A 76 27.51 -43.25 -10.81
C SER A 76 27.91 -43.39 -12.26
N LEU A 77 29.22 -43.37 -12.50
CA LEU A 77 29.84 -43.78 -13.75
C LEU A 77 29.76 -45.31 -13.93
N ALA A 78 29.65 -45.68 -15.20
CA ALA A 78 30.02 -46.96 -15.82
C ALA A 78 29.02 -48.14 -15.74
N GLN A 79 28.48 -48.46 -16.91
CA GLN A 79 28.56 -49.75 -17.64
C GLN A 79 27.26 -49.98 -18.43
N ASP A 80 27.23 -50.57 -19.62
CA ASP A 80 28.15 -50.66 -20.74
C ASP A 80 27.27 -51.05 -21.94
N GLN A 81 27.77 -50.87 -23.15
CA GLN A 81 27.03 -50.90 -24.42
C GLN A 81 26.45 -52.29 -24.79
N THR A 82 25.30 -52.31 -25.48
CA THR A 82 25.13 -53.17 -26.68
C THR A 82 24.15 -52.56 -27.68
N THR A 83 24.74 -52.13 -28.79
CA THR A 83 24.30 -51.92 -30.19
C THR A 83 22.93 -52.46 -30.63
N THR A 84 22.14 -51.66 -31.35
CA THR A 84 21.70 -51.90 -32.76
C THR A 84 20.79 -50.77 -33.27
N GLY A 85 21.17 -50.15 -34.40
CA GLY A 85 20.24 -49.76 -35.47
C GLY A 85 19.73 -48.32 -35.56
N ALA A 86 20.27 -47.59 -36.55
CA ALA A 86 19.64 -46.55 -37.39
C ALA A 86 19.39 -45.11 -36.84
N LEU A 87 19.97 -44.14 -37.56
CA LEU A 87 19.68 -42.69 -37.52
C LEU A 87 18.96 -42.31 -38.84
N PRO A 88 18.07 -41.29 -38.88
CA PRO A 88 18.53 -39.89 -38.89
C PRO A 88 17.66 -38.88 -38.12
N VAL A 89 18.36 -38.05 -37.33
CA VAL A 89 18.18 -36.59 -37.10
C VAL A 89 16.76 -35.99 -37.06
N PRO A 90 16.35 -35.42 -35.91
CA PRO A 90 15.59 -34.18 -35.86
C PRO A 90 16.55 -32.98 -35.62
N PRO A 91 16.51 -31.90 -36.42
CA PRO A 91 17.26 -30.70 -36.09
C PRO A 91 16.54 -29.95 -34.97
N GLN A 92 17.10 -30.08 -33.76
CA GLN A 92 17.26 -29.03 -32.77
C GLN A 92 16.04 -28.11 -32.58
N ALA A 93 15.12 -28.55 -31.72
CA ALA A 93 14.44 -27.58 -30.87
C ALA A 93 15.55 -26.87 -30.08
N LEU A 94 15.87 -25.63 -30.48
CA LEU A 94 16.68 -24.74 -29.66
C LEU A 94 16.07 -24.78 -28.26
N ALA A 95 16.81 -25.43 -27.36
CA ALA A 95 16.63 -25.27 -25.93
C ALA A 95 16.74 -23.77 -25.68
N SER A 96 15.59 -23.11 -25.65
CA SER A 96 15.49 -21.77 -25.11
C SER A 96 16.14 -21.87 -23.74
N PRO A 97 17.21 -21.11 -23.45
CA PRO A 97 17.74 -21.10 -22.11
C PRO A 97 16.55 -20.77 -21.22
N SER A 98 16.22 -21.71 -20.34
CA SER A 98 15.21 -21.55 -19.30
C SER A 98 15.68 -20.37 -18.47
N ARG A 99 15.32 -19.18 -18.93
CA ARG A 99 15.58 -17.92 -18.26
C ARG A 99 15.00 -18.12 -16.88
N PRO A 100 15.80 -18.08 -15.80
CA PRO A 100 15.25 -18.15 -14.47
C PRO A 100 14.23 -17.02 -14.40
N ALA A 101 12.94 -17.38 -14.30
CA ALA A 101 11.93 -16.39 -14.02
C ALA A 101 12.40 -15.74 -12.72
N PRO A 102 12.60 -14.41 -12.72
CA PRO A 102 13.34 -13.74 -11.65
C PRO A 102 12.70 -14.10 -10.32
N VAL A 103 13.55 -14.59 -9.40
CA VAL A 103 13.25 -14.75 -7.99
C VAL A 103 12.46 -13.51 -7.59
N ARG A 104 11.20 -13.70 -7.19
CA ARG A 104 10.34 -12.59 -6.79
C ARG A 104 10.79 -12.09 -5.42
N ILE A 105 11.87 -11.32 -5.45
CA ILE A 105 12.35 -10.55 -4.31
C ILE A 105 11.30 -9.47 -4.04
N GLY A 106 10.64 -9.63 -2.90
CA GLY A 106 9.83 -8.59 -2.27
C GLY A 106 8.38 -8.58 -2.72
N SER A 107 7.49 -8.71 -1.75
CA SER A 107 6.13 -8.17 -1.84
C SER A 107 6.23 -6.67 -2.12
N ARG A 108 6.35 -6.27 -3.39
CA ARG A 108 6.37 -4.86 -3.77
C ARG A 108 5.01 -4.30 -3.35
N ALA A 109 5.01 -3.49 -2.29
CA ALA A 109 3.84 -2.75 -1.87
C ALA A 109 3.27 -2.03 -3.09
N LEU A 110 1.97 -2.18 -3.34
CA LEU A 110 1.35 -1.59 -4.52
C LEU A 110 1.17 -0.10 -4.29
N PRO A 111 1.43 0.76 -5.30
CA PRO A 111 1.05 2.15 -5.22
C PRO A 111 -0.43 2.27 -4.86
N LEU A 112 -0.74 3.22 -3.97
CA LEU A 112 -2.07 3.44 -3.42
C LEU A 112 -2.58 4.81 -3.87
N ILE A 113 -3.78 4.85 -4.40
CA ILE A 113 -4.53 6.07 -4.66
C ILE A 113 -5.69 6.07 -3.68
N ALA A 114 -5.79 7.07 -2.82
CA ALA A 114 -6.80 7.12 -1.76
C ALA A 114 -7.51 8.48 -1.73
N SER A 115 -8.83 8.46 -1.58
CA SER A 115 -9.61 9.66 -1.27
C SER A 115 -9.37 10.10 0.17
N THR A 116 -9.12 11.39 0.37
CA THR A 116 -9.01 12.02 1.68
C THR A 116 -10.39 12.42 2.21
N ALA A 117 -10.48 12.76 3.50
CA ALA A 117 -11.71 13.29 4.10
C ALA A 117 -12.17 14.62 3.46
N THR A 118 -11.24 15.39 2.90
CA THR A 118 -11.53 16.64 2.18
C THR A 118 -12.00 16.41 0.75
N GLY A 119 -12.05 15.16 0.30
CA GLY A 119 -12.53 14.77 -1.01
C GLY A 119 -11.51 14.91 -2.14
N THR A 120 -10.25 15.21 -1.82
CA THR A 120 -9.10 15.17 -2.73
C THR A 120 -8.53 13.75 -2.80
N TYR A 121 -7.62 13.48 -3.75
CA TYR A 121 -6.94 12.19 -3.84
C TYR A 121 -5.46 12.36 -3.60
N VAL A 122 -4.91 11.47 -2.78
CA VAL A 122 -3.48 11.35 -2.52
C VAL A 122 -2.96 10.08 -3.19
N ILE A 123 -1.75 10.18 -3.74
CA ILE A 123 -1.10 9.10 -4.47
C ILE A 123 0.16 8.73 -3.69
N ILE A 124 0.18 7.54 -3.13
CA ILE A 124 1.28 7.06 -2.30
C ILE A 124 2.01 5.95 -3.06
N CYS A 125 3.24 6.25 -3.45
CA CYS A 125 4.14 5.27 -4.03
C CYS A 125 5.02 4.62 -2.96
N PRO A 126 5.18 3.30 -2.99
CA PRO A 126 6.00 2.57 -2.02
C PRO A 126 7.48 2.98 -2.06
N THR A 127 7.97 3.40 -3.23
CA THR A 127 9.37 3.74 -3.48
C THR A 127 9.67 5.23 -3.32
N ARG A 128 8.69 6.10 -3.53
CA ARG A 128 8.87 7.55 -3.62
C ARG A 128 8.06 8.34 -2.59
N GLY A 129 7.18 7.68 -1.84
CA GLY A 129 6.26 8.35 -0.91
C GLY A 129 5.09 9.00 -1.65
N GLU A 130 4.55 10.06 -1.06
CA GLU A 130 3.43 10.81 -1.62
C GLU A 130 3.83 11.59 -2.88
N LEU A 131 2.99 11.53 -3.91
CA LEU A 131 3.16 12.24 -5.18
C LEU A 131 2.08 13.31 -5.30
N SER A 132 2.50 14.52 -5.65
CA SER A 132 1.67 15.74 -5.61
C SER A 132 1.12 16.17 -6.97
N PHE A 133 1.01 15.28 -7.95
CA PHE A 133 0.42 15.62 -9.26
C PHE A 133 -1.11 15.49 -9.25
N ALA A 134 -1.77 16.31 -10.07
CA ALA A 134 -3.22 16.31 -10.16
C ALA A 134 -3.74 15.00 -10.82
N PRO A 135 -4.85 14.42 -10.34
CA PRO A 135 -5.53 13.34 -11.05
C PRO A 135 -5.91 13.77 -12.47
N ASP A 136 -5.93 12.83 -13.41
CA ASP A 136 -6.28 13.07 -14.82
C ASP A 136 -5.33 14.02 -15.59
N SER A 137 -4.21 14.42 -14.98
CA SER A 137 -3.15 15.17 -15.66
C SER A 137 -2.30 14.28 -16.58
N PRO A 138 -1.51 14.85 -17.50
CA PRO A 138 -0.55 14.08 -18.29
C PRO A 138 0.42 13.29 -17.40
N GLU A 139 0.91 13.90 -16.31
CA GLU A 139 1.82 13.27 -15.34
C GLU A 139 1.19 12.05 -14.67
N TRP A 140 -0.12 12.09 -14.41
CA TRP A 140 -0.88 10.94 -13.90
C TRP A 140 -0.84 9.76 -14.86
N PHE A 141 -1.07 10.00 -16.16
CA PHE A 141 -1.05 8.93 -17.16
C PHE A 141 0.35 8.39 -17.43
N ASP A 142 1.36 9.25 -17.43
CA ASP A 142 2.77 8.86 -17.55
C ASP A 142 3.18 8.00 -16.37
N TRP A 143 2.82 8.40 -15.15
CA TRP A 143 3.04 7.61 -13.95
C TRP A 143 2.31 6.26 -14.02
N LEU A 144 1.02 6.23 -14.36
CA LEU A 144 0.28 4.97 -14.54
C LEU A 144 0.93 4.07 -15.60
N ALA A 145 1.52 4.64 -16.66
CA ALA A 145 2.20 3.88 -17.68
C ALA A 145 3.41 3.10 -17.14
N THR A 146 4.08 3.61 -16.11
CA THR A 146 5.19 2.92 -15.42
C THR A 146 4.74 1.75 -14.55
N LEU A 147 3.45 1.68 -14.19
CA LEU A 147 2.93 0.70 -13.24
C LEU A 147 2.44 -0.57 -13.93
N SER A 148 2.62 -1.70 -13.23
CA SER A 148 1.98 -2.97 -13.56
C SER A 148 0.68 -3.20 -12.78
N SER A 149 0.53 -2.54 -11.64
CA SER A 149 -0.58 -2.75 -10.71
C SER A 149 -0.62 -1.66 -9.64
N PHE A 150 -1.80 -1.28 -9.18
CA PHE A 150 -2.01 -0.32 -8.10
C PHE A 150 -3.31 -0.64 -7.33
N ARG A 151 -3.47 -0.02 -6.16
CA ARG A 151 -4.70 -0.07 -5.35
C ARG A 151 -5.39 1.27 -5.40
N PHE A 152 -6.71 1.25 -5.53
CA PHE A 152 -7.55 2.43 -5.51
C PHE A 152 -8.56 2.32 -4.37
N VAL A 153 -8.60 3.33 -3.52
CA VAL A 153 -9.55 3.51 -2.42
C VAL A 153 -10.29 4.81 -2.70
N GLY A 154 -11.48 4.65 -3.26
CA GLY A 154 -12.36 5.74 -3.60
C GLY A 154 -13.35 6.08 -2.49
N LYS A 155 -14.16 7.09 -2.74
CA LYS A 155 -15.23 7.53 -1.83
C LYS A 155 -16.35 6.50 -1.76
N LEU A 156 -16.63 5.87 -2.91
CA LEU A 156 -17.76 4.94 -3.07
C LEU A 156 -17.34 3.47 -3.02
N GLY A 157 -16.06 3.17 -2.83
CA GLY A 157 -15.58 1.80 -2.80
C GLY A 157 -14.07 1.66 -2.96
N ARG A 158 -13.62 0.43 -3.17
CA ARG A 158 -12.20 0.12 -3.38
C ARG A 158 -12.02 -0.93 -4.45
N LEU A 159 -10.90 -0.86 -5.18
CA LEU A 159 -10.51 -1.86 -6.18
C LEU A 159 -9.00 -2.03 -6.23
N SER A 160 -8.55 -3.16 -6.79
CA SER A 160 -7.15 -3.33 -7.19
C SER A 160 -7.09 -3.39 -8.71
N ALA A 161 -6.21 -2.61 -9.31
CA ALA A 161 -6.02 -2.57 -10.76
C ALA A 161 -4.71 -3.27 -11.13
N SER A 162 -4.72 -4.03 -12.21
CA SER A 162 -3.51 -4.64 -12.78
C SER A 162 -3.53 -4.57 -14.29
N ARG A 163 -2.36 -4.35 -14.89
CA ARG A 163 -2.17 -4.40 -16.32
C ARG A 163 -1.99 -5.86 -16.75
N ASN A 164 -2.68 -6.24 -17.81
CA ASN A 164 -2.50 -7.57 -18.39
C ASN A 164 -1.10 -7.67 -19.03
N ARG A 165 -0.34 -8.72 -18.72
CA ARG A 165 1.06 -8.88 -19.15
C ARG A 165 1.26 -9.00 -20.67
N GLY A 166 0.19 -9.19 -21.44
CA GLY A 166 0.24 -9.27 -22.90
C GLY A 166 -0.64 -8.26 -23.64
N ARG A 167 -1.36 -7.36 -22.94
CA ARG A 167 -2.25 -6.38 -23.57
C ARG A 167 -2.15 -5.03 -22.88
N PRO A 168 -2.26 -3.91 -23.61
CA PRO A 168 -2.23 -2.57 -23.01
C PRO A 168 -3.51 -2.23 -22.23
N CYS A 169 -4.26 -3.23 -21.77
CA CYS A 169 -5.49 -3.07 -21.01
C CYS A 169 -5.28 -3.31 -19.52
N TRP A 170 -6.07 -2.57 -18.75
CA TRP A 170 -6.16 -2.65 -17.31
C TRP A 170 -7.38 -3.45 -16.91
N MET A 171 -7.22 -4.22 -15.83
CA MET A 171 -8.28 -4.98 -15.20
C MET A 171 -8.40 -4.54 -13.75
N ALA A 172 -9.60 -4.14 -13.34
CA ALA A 172 -9.99 -4.03 -11.94
C ALA A 172 -10.36 -5.41 -11.43
N TYR A 173 -9.95 -5.72 -10.21
CA TYR A 173 -10.40 -6.91 -9.51
C TYR A 173 -10.61 -6.64 -8.03
N ARG A 174 -11.50 -7.44 -7.44
CA ARG A 174 -11.74 -7.45 -6.01
C ARG A 174 -12.23 -8.81 -5.54
N ARG A 175 -11.71 -9.25 -4.39
CA ARG A 175 -12.18 -10.46 -3.71
C ARG A 175 -13.23 -10.10 -2.67
N ILE A 176 -14.41 -10.70 -2.79
CA ILE A 176 -15.59 -10.48 -1.93
C ILE A 176 -16.18 -11.85 -1.62
N HIS A 177 -16.34 -12.21 -0.35
CA HIS A 177 -16.93 -13.49 0.09
C HIS A 177 -16.40 -14.74 -0.66
N GLY A 178 -15.08 -14.78 -0.91
CA GLY A 178 -14.45 -15.90 -1.64
C GLY A 178 -14.51 -15.81 -3.17
N HIS A 179 -15.36 -14.96 -3.73
CA HIS A 179 -15.49 -14.71 -5.17
C HIS A 179 -14.54 -13.60 -5.64
N CYS A 180 -13.98 -13.75 -6.84
CA CYS A 180 -13.12 -12.74 -7.47
C CYS A 180 -13.88 -12.05 -8.61
N TYR A 181 -14.32 -10.82 -8.38
CA TYR A 181 -14.97 -9.99 -9.38
C TYR A 181 -13.91 -9.27 -10.18
N THR A 182 -13.99 -9.36 -11.51
CA THR A 182 -13.00 -8.78 -12.42
C THR A 182 -13.69 -7.98 -13.52
N TYR A 183 -13.25 -6.74 -13.76
CA TYR A 183 -13.80 -5.82 -14.75
C TYR A 183 -12.68 -5.20 -15.60
N GLY A 184 -12.94 -5.00 -16.89
CA GLY A 184 -12.00 -4.30 -17.78
C GLY A 184 -12.09 -2.79 -17.60
N LEU A 185 -10.96 -2.14 -17.32
CA LEU A 185 -10.83 -0.68 -17.23
C LEU A 185 -10.37 -0.03 -18.55
N GLY A 186 -10.03 -0.85 -19.55
CA GLY A 186 -9.53 -0.36 -20.84
C GLY A 186 -8.07 0.08 -20.79
N ASN A 187 -7.68 0.96 -21.72
CA ASN A 187 -6.29 1.43 -21.83
C ASN A 187 -5.96 2.48 -20.77
N THR A 188 -4.66 2.80 -20.60
CA THR A 188 -4.20 3.81 -19.64
C THR A 188 -4.90 5.16 -19.79
N LYS A 189 -5.25 5.58 -21.01
CA LYS A 189 -5.96 6.85 -21.28
C LYS A 189 -7.40 6.89 -20.75
N HIS A 190 -8.01 5.73 -20.46
CA HIS A 190 -9.36 5.62 -19.92
C HIS A 190 -9.37 5.49 -18.39
N LEU A 191 -8.20 5.40 -17.75
CA LEU A 191 -8.06 5.37 -16.30
C LEU A 191 -8.15 6.78 -15.72
N THR A 192 -9.29 7.42 -15.94
CA THR A 192 -9.61 8.66 -15.25
C THR A 192 -10.08 8.37 -13.84
N LEU A 193 -9.94 9.37 -12.96
CA LEU A 193 -10.43 9.31 -11.58
C LEU A 193 -11.92 8.96 -11.53
N ALA A 194 -12.72 9.60 -12.40
CA ALA A 194 -14.15 9.35 -12.51
C ALA A 194 -14.47 7.89 -12.89
N HIS A 195 -13.70 7.32 -13.84
CA HIS A 195 -13.89 5.93 -14.24
C HIS A 195 -13.51 4.95 -13.12
N LEU A 196 -12.43 5.24 -12.38
CA LEU A 196 -12.01 4.45 -11.22
C LEU A 196 -13.06 4.48 -10.11
N GLU A 197 -13.64 5.64 -9.80
CA GLU A 197 -14.74 5.76 -8.84
C GLU A 197 -15.97 4.96 -9.26
N GLN A 198 -16.38 5.08 -10.53
CA GLN A 198 -17.54 4.34 -11.06
C GLN A 198 -17.33 2.82 -10.92
N MET A 199 -16.13 2.33 -11.25
CA MET A 199 -15.79 0.91 -11.16
C MET A 199 -15.64 0.46 -9.71
N ALA A 200 -15.14 1.32 -8.82
CA ALA A 200 -15.06 1.05 -7.39
C ALA A 200 -16.45 0.92 -6.77
N ALA A 201 -17.38 1.81 -7.13
CA ALA A 201 -18.79 1.74 -6.72
C ALA A 201 -19.46 0.47 -7.23
N THR A 202 -19.24 0.10 -8.50
CA THR A 202 -19.77 -1.13 -9.10
C THR A 202 -19.25 -2.38 -8.39
N LEU A 203 -17.96 -2.40 -8.04
CA LEU A 203 -17.37 -3.50 -7.25
C LEU A 203 -17.82 -3.48 -5.78
N GLN A 204 -18.27 -2.34 -5.26
CA GLN A 204 -18.76 -2.20 -3.90
C GLN A 204 -20.22 -2.64 -3.76
N SER A 205 -21.05 -2.46 -4.78
CA SER A 205 -22.45 -2.95 -4.75
C SER A 205 -22.54 -4.47 -4.57
N HIS A 206 -21.59 -5.24 -5.12
CA HIS A 206 -21.49 -6.69 -4.90
C HIS A 206 -21.16 -7.08 -3.46
N VAL A 207 -20.67 -6.16 -2.62
CA VAL A 207 -20.50 -6.40 -1.18
C VAL A 207 -21.80 -6.16 -0.44
N SER A 208 -22.51 -5.08 -0.79
CA SER A 208 -23.72 -4.66 -0.08
C SER A 208 -24.98 -5.43 -0.50
N ALA A 209 -24.90 -6.26 -1.55
CA ALA A 209 -26.01 -7.08 -2.04
C ALA A 209 -26.20 -8.41 -1.28
N PHE A 210 -25.43 -8.63 -0.21
CA PHE A 210 -25.50 -9.81 0.68
C PHE A 210 -25.65 -9.34 2.12
#